data_AF-A0A0F9ACQ3-F1
#
_entry.id   AF-A0A0F9ACQ3-F1
#
_cell.length_a   1.000
_cell.length_b   1.000
_cell.length_c   1.000
_cell.angle_alpha   90.00
_cell.angle_beta   90.00
_cell.angle_gamma   90.00
#
_symmetry.space_group_name_H-M   'P 1'
#
loop_
_entity.id
_entity.type
_entity.pdbx_description
1 polymer ?
#
loop_
_entity_poly.entity_id
_entity_poly.type
_entity_poly.pdbx_seq_one_letter_code
_entity_poly.pdbx_strand_id
1 'polypeptide(L)'
;MSRERYPIQGGPSVPWEFMVPHEAQHKLNHGGQTLERMAQRGGLGATEAWCCVNGLKLWPTHDTDEGIANARQRWLELAERVNREWNDKRIRAEVLAACIARLTPLREKLDLLLCDEDLTDEKLREASEGLLPSLADAIRFLRKLQPAASDLEEHDKELLFERDVEWTLAVSDGRSLSQFLRRLEREHIRFEIRRLSKVVDRTSLTPRQVQVIQYALDRGYFDYPRKTALSTLAKELGISKSTLGEILRRAEKKALASLYGSNG
;
A
#
# COMPACT_ATOMS: atom_id res chain seq x y z
N MET A 1 -14.71 11.57 27.41
CA MET A 1 -15.40 12.09 26.21
C MET A 1 -14.42 11.97 25.06
N SER A 2 -14.79 11.34 23.94
CA SER A 2 -13.88 11.33 22.78
C SER A 2 -13.64 12.76 22.32
N ARG A 3 -12.37 13.15 22.15
CA ARG A 3 -11.95 14.50 21.74
C ARG A 3 -12.13 14.69 20.23
N GLU A 4 -13.27 14.29 19.68
CA GLU A 4 -13.51 14.38 18.24
C GLU A 4 -14.06 15.75 17.85
N ARG A 5 -14.86 16.36 18.72
CA ARG A 5 -15.63 17.58 18.43
C ARG A 5 -15.46 18.63 19.52
N TYR A 6 -15.16 19.86 19.12
CA TYR A 6 -15.20 21.02 19.99
C TYR A 6 -16.61 21.65 19.96
N PRO A 7 -17.26 21.83 21.12
CA PRO A 7 -18.61 22.39 21.20
C PRO A 7 -18.60 23.90 20.93
N ILE A 8 -19.64 24.37 20.24
CA ILE A 8 -19.92 25.79 20.03
C ILE A 8 -21.32 26.08 20.56
N GLN A 9 -21.45 27.11 21.39
CA GLN A 9 -22.72 27.51 21.99
C GLN A 9 -23.65 28.07 20.89
N GLY A 10 -24.82 27.45 20.74
CA GLY A 10 -25.85 27.92 19.80
C GLY A 10 -25.46 27.83 18.32
N GLY A 11 -24.50 26.97 17.97
CA GLY A 11 -24.02 26.76 16.60
C GLY A 11 -23.46 25.35 16.39
N PRO A 12 -23.07 25.00 15.15
CA PRO A 12 -22.48 23.71 14.85
C PRO A 12 -21.14 23.56 15.57
N SER A 13 -20.90 22.38 16.15
CA SER A 13 -19.56 22.00 16.61
C SER A 13 -18.57 21.97 15.43
N VAL A 14 -17.28 21.88 15.72
CA VAL A 14 -16.20 21.68 14.74
C VAL A 14 -15.27 20.57 15.21
N PRO A 15 -14.41 19.99 14.36
CA PRO A 15 -13.44 18.99 14.79
C PRO A 15 -12.53 19.56 15.87
N TRP A 16 -12.21 18.79 16.91
CA TRP A 16 -11.34 19.26 17.99
C TRP A 16 -9.98 19.73 17.48
N GLU A 17 -9.40 18.98 16.54
CA GLU A 17 -8.10 19.27 15.92
C GLU A 17 -8.08 20.60 15.17
N PHE A 18 -9.21 21.05 14.64
CA PHE A 18 -9.31 22.36 14.00
C PHE A 18 -9.10 23.50 15.00
N MET A 19 -9.55 23.33 16.25
CA MET A 19 -9.43 24.36 17.29
C MET A 19 -8.07 24.37 17.98
N VAL A 20 -7.37 23.24 18.04
CA VAL A 20 -6.10 23.08 18.79
C VAL A 20 -5.03 24.13 18.42
N PRO A 21 -4.77 24.45 17.14
CA PRO A 21 -3.79 25.48 16.77
C PRO A 21 -4.10 26.87 17.34
N HIS A 22 -5.35 27.13 17.73
CA HIS A 22 -5.82 28.42 18.21
C HIS A 22 -5.85 28.53 19.75
N GLU A 23 -5.36 27.52 20.49
CA GLU A 23 -5.28 27.51 21.96
C GLU A 23 -4.58 28.75 22.53
N ALA A 24 -3.51 29.23 21.88
CA ALA A 24 -2.80 30.42 22.32
C ALA A 24 -3.68 31.67 22.24
N GLN A 25 -4.40 31.86 21.13
CA GLN A 25 -5.31 33.00 20.97
C GLN A 25 -6.50 32.90 21.93
N HIS A 26 -7.06 31.70 22.12
CA HIS A 26 -8.10 31.43 23.11
C HIS A 26 -7.66 31.87 24.51
N LYS A 27 -6.47 31.44 24.96
CA LYS A 27 -5.92 31.82 26.26
C LYS A 27 -5.76 33.34 26.40
N LEU A 28 -5.32 34.04 25.36
CA LEU A 28 -5.22 35.50 25.38
C LEU A 28 -6.60 36.15 25.58
N ASN A 29 -7.63 35.64 24.92
CA ASN A 29 -8.98 36.17 24.98
C ASN A 29 -9.73 35.82 26.28
N HIS A 30 -9.41 34.67 26.89
CA HIS A 30 -10.14 34.12 28.04
C HIS A 30 -9.27 34.01 29.31
N GLY A 31 -8.34 34.93 29.51
CA GLY A 31 -7.58 35.06 30.77
C GLY A 31 -6.76 33.81 31.15
N GLY A 32 -6.19 33.14 30.15
CA GLY A 32 -5.38 31.93 30.32
C GLY A 32 -6.16 30.62 30.43
N GLN A 33 -7.50 30.66 30.36
CA GLN A 33 -8.32 29.44 30.33
C GLN A 33 -8.01 28.59 29.08
N THR A 34 -7.93 27.27 29.23
CA THR A 34 -7.70 26.36 28.11
C THR A 34 -8.97 26.11 27.31
N LEU A 35 -8.83 25.70 26.04
CA LEU A 35 -9.95 25.25 25.21
C LEU A 35 -10.66 24.05 25.86
N GLU A 36 -9.90 23.11 26.43
CA GLU A 36 -10.46 21.95 27.12
C GLU A 36 -11.37 22.34 28.29
N ARG A 37 -10.92 23.28 29.14
CA ARG A 37 -11.71 23.77 30.27
C ARG A 37 -12.92 24.58 29.80
N MET A 38 -12.83 25.24 28.65
CA MET A 38 -13.96 25.95 28.05
C MET A 38 -15.01 24.99 27.48
N ALA A 39 -14.58 23.94 26.78
CA ALA A 39 -15.46 22.90 26.24
C ALA A 39 -16.30 22.22 27.33
N GLN A 40 -15.72 21.96 28.50
CA GLN A 40 -16.44 21.40 29.65
C GLN A 40 -17.58 22.29 30.17
N ARG A 41 -17.60 23.58 29.80
CA ARG A 41 -18.61 24.56 30.17
C ARG A 41 -19.58 24.92 29.04
N GLY A 42 -19.58 24.13 27.96
CA GLY A 42 -20.43 24.36 26.78
C GLY A 42 -19.69 24.93 25.57
N GLY A 43 -18.38 25.20 25.69
CA GLY A 43 -17.56 25.65 24.57
C GLY A 43 -17.63 27.16 24.32
N LEU A 44 -17.15 27.58 23.16
CA LEU A 44 -17.14 29.00 22.76
C LEU A 44 -18.46 29.40 22.12
N GLY A 45 -18.87 30.64 22.27
CA GLY A 45 -19.85 31.25 21.37
C GLY A 45 -19.30 31.37 19.95
N ALA A 46 -20.18 31.42 18.95
CA ALA A 46 -19.79 31.55 17.54
C ALA A 46 -18.86 32.75 17.29
N THR A 47 -19.14 33.88 17.92
CA THR A 47 -18.35 35.11 17.80
C THR A 47 -16.98 35.00 18.46
N GLU A 48 -16.90 34.34 19.61
CA GLU A 48 -15.64 34.08 20.32
C GLU A 48 -14.77 33.10 19.52
N ALA A 49 -15.39 32.08 18.92
CA ALA A 49 -14.74 31.12 18.06
C ALA A 49 -14.20 31.79 16.78
N TRP A 50 -14.97 32.69 16.15
CA TRP A 50 -14.49 33.49 15.02
C TRP A 50 -13.25 34.32 15.39
N CYS A 51 -13.26 34.98 16.55
CA CYS A 51 -12.11 35.77 16.98
C CYS A 51 -10.90 34.87 17.27
N CYS A 52 -11.12 33.74 17.93
CA CYS A 52 -10.10 32.77 18.26
C CYS A 52 -9.37 32.26 17.02
N VAL A 53 -10.09 31.81 15.99
CA VAL A 53 -9.48 31.21 14.80
C VAL A 53 -8.80 32.22 13.87
N ASN A 54 -9.17 33.50 13.96
CA ASN A 54 -8.60 34.57 13.15
C ASN A 54 -7.52 35.40 13.89
N GLY A 55 -7.13 35.02 15.11
CA GLY A 55 -6.13 35.79 15.87
C GLY A 55 -6.64 37.15 16.36
N LEU A 56 -7.95 37.33 16.48
CA LEU A 56 -8.58 38.59 16.88
C LEU A 56 -8.88 38.63 18.38
N LYS A 57 -8.83 39.83 18.96
CA LYS A 57 -9.31 40.09 20.33
C LYS A 57 -10.84 40.14 20.35
N LEU A 58 -11.46 39.65 21.42
CA LEU A 58 -12.92 39.73 21.61
C LEU A 58 -13.45 41.17 21.57
N TRP A 59 -12.70 42.10 22.15
CA TRP A 59 -12.93 43.54 22.04
C TRP A 59 -11.83 44.17 21.17
N PRO A 60 -12.15 45.04 20.20
CA PRO A 60 -13.45 45.65 19.89
C PRO A 60 -14.33 44.86 18.91
N THR A 61 -13.99 43.63 18.52
CA THR A 61 -14.77 42.88 17.51
C THR A 61 -16.23 42.62 17.91
N HIS A 62 -16.58 42.80 19.18
CA HIS A 62 -17.95 42.74 19.73
C HIS A 62 -18.44 44.08 20.28
N ASP A 63 -17.92 45.21 19.81
CA ASP A 63 -18.31 46.55 20.27
C ASP A 63 -19.62 47.07 19.65
N THR A 64 -20.10 46.41 18.58
CA THR A 64 -21.31 46.76 17.84
C THR A 64 -22.14 45.51 17.52
N ASP A 65 -23.47 45.65 17.54
CA ASP A 65 -24.39 44.55 17.18
C ASP A 65 -24.14 44.00 15.77
N GLU A 66 -23.79 44.89 14.84
CA GLU A 66 -23.42 44.53 13.47
C GLU A 66 -22.12 43.70 13.42
N GLY A 67 -21.10 44.08 14.20
CA GLY A 67 -19.85 43.33 14.32
C GLY A 67 -20.07 41.91 14.87
N ILE A 68 -20.93 41.79 15.89
CA ILE A 68 -21.32 40.49 16.48
C ILE A 68 -22.06 39.64 15.45
N ALA A 69 -23.06 40.20 14.76
CA ALA A 69 -23.83 39.49 13.75
C ALA A 69 -22.94 38.99 12.60
N ASN A 70 -22.05 39.84 12.09
CA ASN A 70 -21.12 39.51 11.02
C ASN A 70 -20.16 38.38 11.42
N ALA A 71 -19.54 38.47 12.60
CA ALA A 71 -18.63 37.43 13.09
C ALA A 71 -19.35 36.10 13.34
N ARG A 72 -20.60 36.13 13.84
CA ARG A 72 -21.44 34.93 13.96
C ARG A 72 -21.73 34.28 12.60
N GLN A 73 -22.12 35.06 11.60
CA GLN A 73 -22.39 34.54 10.27
C GLN A 73 -21.13 33.91 9.66
N ARG A 74 -19.99 34.62 9.72
CA ARG A 74 -18.71 34.11 9.20
C ARG A 74 -18.26 32.83 9.91
N TRP A 75 -18.52 32.70 11.22
CA TRP A 75 -18.29 31.44 11.93
C TRP A 75 -19.13 30.30 11.36
N LEU A 76 -20.43 30.51 11.12
CA LEU A 76 -21.32 29.48 10.60
C LEU A 76 -20.83 28.96 9.24
N GLU A 77 -20.51 29.88 8.31
CA GLU A 77 -19.97 29.53 6.99
C GLU A 77 -18.65 28.75 7.08
N LEU A 78 -17.74 29.19 7.97
CA LEU A 78 -16.47 28.50 8.20
C LEU A 78 -16.68 27.11 8.80
N ALA A 79 -17.54 26.99 9.82
CA ALA A 79 -17.81 25.73 10.50
C ALA A 79 -18.45 24.71 9.56
N GLU A 80 -19.37 25.13 8.68
CA GLU A 80 -19.94 24.27 7.64
C GLU A 80 -18.86 23.73 6.69
N ARG A 81 -17.98 24.60 6.18
CA ARG A 81 -16.88 24.19 5.30
C ARG A 81 -15.93 23.20 5.99
N VAL A 82 -15.47 23.54 7.19
CA VAL A 82 -14.55 22.68 7.97
C VAL A 82 -15.19 21.32 8.29
N ASN A 83 -16.48 21.30 8.61
CA ASN A 83 -17.19 20.05 8.90
C ASN A 83 -17.35 19.17 7.65
N ARG A 84 -17.63 19.75 6.47
CA ARG A 84 -17.65 18.99 5.21
C ARG A 84 -16.28 18.36 4.94
N GLU A 85 -15.22 19.18 4.91
CA GLU A 85 -13.86 18.69 4.64
C GLU A 85 -13.41 17.61 5.62
N TRP A 86 -13.74 17.75 6.91
CA TRP A 86 -13.39 16.75 7.91
C TRP A 86 -14.19 15.44 7.75
N ASN A 87 -15.48 15.54 7.44
CA ASN A 87 -16.30 14.35 7.17
C ASN A 87 -15.79 13.60 5.95
N ASP A 88 -15.42 14.29 4.89
CA ASP A 88 -14.85 13.68 3.68
C ASP A 88 -13.54 12.97 4.01
N LYS A 89 -12.62 13.63 4.73
CA LYS A 89 -11.36 13.00 5.19
C LYS A 89 -11.59 11.77 6.06
N ARG A 90 -12.60 11.80 6.93
CA ARG A 90 -12.95 10.67 7.79
C ARG A 90 -13.49 9.50 6.99
N ILE A 91 -14.38 9.77 6.04
CA ILE A 91 -14.89 8.76 5.10
C ILE A 91 -13.74 8.16 4.28
N ARG A 92 -12.80 8.98 3.78
CA ARG A 92 -11.58 8.50 3.10
C ARG A 92 -10.78 7.55 3.97
N ALA A 93 -10.52 7.94 5.22
CA ALA A 93 -9.74 7.14 6.15
C ALA A 93 -10.44 5.81 6.49
N GLU A 94 -11.76 5.82 6.68
CA GLU A 94 -12.56 4.62 6.93
C GLU A 94 -12.53 3.66 5.72
N VAL A 95 -12.69 4.18 4.50
CA VAL A 95 -12.59 3.40 3.27
C VAL A 95 -11.19 2.81 3.12
N LEU A 96 -10.13 3.61 3.32
CA LEU A 96 -8.76 3.14 3.22
C LEU A 96 -8.44 2.06 4.27
N ALA A 97 -8.88 2.25 5.51
CA ALA A 97 -8.73 1.26 6.57
C ALA A 97 -9.44 -0.06 6.21
N ALA A 98 -10.64 0.00 5.65
CA ALA A 98 -11.37 -1.17 5.17
C ALA A 98 -10.64 -1.89 4.02
N CYS A 99 -10.05 -1.14 3.09
CA CYS A 99 -9.21 -1.68 2.02
C CYS A 99 -7.96 -2.38 2.59
N ILE A 100 -7.23 -1.74 3.49
CA ILE A 100 -6.03 -2.29 4.14
C ILE A 100 -6.38 -3.58 4.88
N ALA A 101 -7.44 -3.57 5.69
CA ALA A 101 -7.88 -4.74 6.45
C ALA A 101 -8.22 -5.92 5.52
N ARG A 102 -8.77 -5.64 4.33
CA ARG A 102 -9.11 -6.68 3.34
C ARG A 102 -7.91 -7.22 2.59
N LEU A 103 -6.91 -6.38 2.30
CA LEU A 103 -5.74 -6.73 1.49
C LEU A 103 -4.57 -7.29 2.31
N THR A 104 -4.45 -6.95 3.59
CA THR A 104 -3.33 -7.37 4.44
C THR A 104 -3.17 -8.90 4.53
N PRO A 105 -4.23 -9.72 4.73
CA PRO A 105 -4.08 -11.17 4.80
C PRO A 105 -3.61 -11.79 3.47
N LEU A 106 -3.97 -11.17 2.34
CA LEU A 106 -3.51 -11.60 1.01
C LEU A 106 -2.01 -11.34 0.85
N ARG A 107 -1.56 -10.15 1.28
CA ARG A 107 -0.13 -9.78 1.26
C ARG A 107 0.69 -10.73 2.14
N GLU A 108 0.27 -10.96 3.39
CA GLU A 108 0.96 -11.85 4.31
C GLU A 108 1.08 -13.28 3.78
N LYS A 109 0.00 -13.81 3.17
CA LYS A 109 0.02 -15.13 2.56
C LYS A 109 0.96 -15.19 1.35
N LEU A 110 1.07 -14.11 0.58
CA LEU A 110 2.01 -14.00 -0.53
C LEU A 110 3.46 -13.94 -0.02
N ASP A 111 3.73 -13.13 1.00
CA ASP A 111 5.06 -12.97 1.60
C ASP A 111 5.58 -14.32 2.14
N LEU A 112 4.73 -15.09 2.81
CA LEU A 112 5.08 -16.44 3.29
C LEU A 112 5.48 -17.40 2.16
N LEU A 113 4.81 -17.32 1.00
CA LEU A 113 5.15 -18.16 -0.16
C LEU A 113 6.45 -17.72 -0.82
N LEU A 114 6.68 -16.41 -0.91
CA LEU A 114 7.89 -15.85 -1.51
C LEU A 114 9.14 -16.10 -0.66
N CYS A 115 8.97 -16.30 0.65
CA CYS A 115 10.05 -16.62 1.59
C CYS A 115 10.23 -18.13 1.85
N ASP A 116 9.43 -19.02 1.25
CA ASP A 116 9.61 -20.47 1.39
C ASP A 116 10.78 -20.95 0.52
N GLU A 117 11.92 -21.27 1.14
CA GLU A 117 13.11 -21.79 0.45
C GLU A 117 12.87 -23.17 -0.20
N ASP A 118 11.84 -23.90 0.25
CA ASP A 118 11.40 -25.21 -0.25
C ASP A 118 10.08 -25.11 -1.02
N LEU A 119 9.84 -23.99 -1.72
CA LEU A 119 8.64 -23.79 -2.53
C LEU A 119 8.58 -24.79 -3.70
N THR A 120 7.61 -25.70 -3.67
CA THR A 120 7.35 -26.68 -4.73
C THR A 120 6.11 -26.30 -5.55
N ASP A 121 5.99 -26.84 -6.76
CA ASP A 121 4.82 -26.61 -7.62
C ASP A 121 3.50 -27.05 -6.95
N GLU A 122 3.54 -28.10 -6.12
CA GLU A 122 2.38 -28.58 -5.36
C GLU A 122 1.96 -27.58 -4.27
N LYS A 123 2.93 -27.08 -3.49
CA LYS A 123 2.69 -26.02 -2.50
C LYS A 123 2.15 -24.74 -3.14
N LEU A 124 2.71 -24.38 -4.30
CA LEU A 124 2.28 -23.22 -5.08
C LEU A 124 0.83 -23.40 -5.58
N ARG A 125 0.48 -24.59 -6.06
CA ARG A 125 -0.88 -24.93 -6.51
C ARG A 125 -1.87 -24.86 -5.35
N GLU A 126 -1.59 -25.51 -4.22
CA GLU A 126 -2.43 -25.50 -3.02
C GLU A 126 -2.65 -24.06 -2.51
N ALA A 127 -1.59 -23.26 -2.50
CA ALA A 127 -1.67 -21.86 -2.13
C ALA A 127 -2.54 -21.04 -3.10
N SER A 128 -2.43 -21.28 -4.41
CA SER A 128 -3.19 -20.61 -5.45
C SER A 128 -4.70 -20.88 -5.36
N GLU A 129 -5.09 -22.10 -4.97
CA GLU A 129 -6.50 -22.50 -4.80
C GLU A 129 -7.18 -21.67 -3.70
N GLY A 130 -6.47 -21.28 -2.65
CA GLY A 130 -6.98 -20.40 -1.60
C GLY A 130 -6.82 -18.90 -1.87
N LEU A 131 -5.78 -18.50 -2.61
CA LEU A 131 -5.51 -17.09 -2.94
C LEU A 131 -6.49 -16.53 -3.97
N LEU A 132 -6.82 -17.30 -5.02
CA LEU A 132 -7.68 -16.82 -6.10
C LEU A 132 -9.12 -16.47 -5.64
N PRO A 133 -9.79 -17.27 -4.79
CA PRO A 133 -11.08 -16.89 -4.22
C PRO A 133 -10.96 -15.65 -3.33
N SER A 134 -9.93 -15.58 -2.49
CA SER A 134 -9.69 -14.47 -1.56
C SER A 134 -9.42 -13.15 -2.30
N LEU A 135 -8.68 -13.19 -3.40
CA LEU A 135 -8.46 -12.05 -4.30
C LEU A 135 -9.77 -11.62 -4.97
N ALA A 136 -10.56 -12.56 -5.49
CA ALA A 136 -11.84 -12.23 -6.10
C ALA A 136 -12.86 -11.66 -5.11
N ASP A 137 -12.81 -12.11 -3.86
CA ASP A 137 -13.58 -11.59 -2.73
C ASP A 137 -13.13 -10.18 -2.33
N ALA A 138 -11.83 -9.89 -2.36
CA ALA A 138 -11.28 -8.56 -2.16
C ALA A 138 -11.72 -7.61 -3.29
N ILE A 139 -11.59 -8.02 -4.55
CA ILE A 139 -12.01 -7.23 -5.72
C ILE A 139 -13.49 -6.85 -5.65
N ARG A 140 -14.38 -7.82 -5.36
CA ARG A 140 -15.82 -7.55 -5.18
C ARG A 140 -16.11 -6.61 -4.02
N PHE A 141 -15.36 -6.72 -2.92
CA PHE A 141 -15.51 -5.82 -1.77
C PHE A 141 -15.05 -4.40 -2.09
N LEU A 142 -13.89 -4.25 -2.73
CA LEU A 142 -13.36 -2.94 -3.16
C LEU A 142 -14.30 -2.24 -4.15
N ARG A 143 -14.96 -2.99 -5.04
CA ARG A 143 -16.04 -2.45 -5.90
C ARG A 143 -17.23 -1.92 -5.11
N LYS A 144 -17.62 -2.55 -4.00
CA LYS A 144 -18.69 -2.04 -3.13
C LYS A 144 -18.30 -0.74 -2.41
N LEU A 145 -17.00 -0.48 -2.28
CA LEU A 145 -16.47 0.77 -1.74
C LEU A 145 -16.34 1.87 -2.82
N GLN A 146 -16.44 1.56 -4.12
CA GLN A 146 -16.38 2.57 -5.19
C GLN A 146 -17.44 3.69 -5.08
N PRO A 147 -18.71 3.45 -4.70
CA PRO A 147 -19.68 4.53 -4.52
C PRO A 147 -19.30 5.51 -3.40
N ALA A 148 -18.71 5.00 -2.30
CA ALA A 148 -18.18 5.84 -1.22
C ALA A 148 -16.87 6.55 -1.61
N ALA A 149 -16.15 6.00 -2.59
CA ALA A 149 -14.93 6.57 -3.14
C ALA A 149 -15.17 7.54 -4.31
N SER A 150 -16.33 7.48 -4.99
CA SER A 150 -16.70 8.42 -6.06
C SER A 150 -17.15 9.77 -5.54
N ASP A 151 -17.61 9.84 -4.29
CA ASP A 151 -17.90 11.09 -3.57
C ASP A 151 -16.62 11.78 -3.05
N LEU A 152 -15.47 11.12 -3.19
CA LEU A 152 -14.15 11.72 -2.97
C LEU A 152 -13.75 12.48 -4.24
N GLU A 153 -13.93 13.80 -4.22
CA GLU A 153 -13.66 14.66 -5.39
C GLU A 153 -12.29 14.45 -6.04
N GLU A 154 -12.23 14.89 -7.30
CA GLU A 154 -11.18 14.81 -8.32
C GLU A 154 -9.72 15.02 -7.86
N HIS A 155 -9.50 15.61 -6.68
CA HIS A 155 -8.19 15.84 -6.07
C HIS A 155 -7.56 14.59 -5.42
N ASP A 156 -8.36 13.58 -5.01
CA ASP A 156 -7.83 12.34 -4.41
C ASP A 156 -7.47 11.26 -5.42
N LYS A 157 -7.82 11.48 -6.70
CA LYS A 157 -7.44 10.55 -7.77
C LYS A 157 -5.91 10.41 -7.81
N GLU A 158 -5.14 11.46 -7.51
CA GLU A 158 -3.67 11.40 -7.45
C GLU A 158 -3.13 10.48 -6.34
N LEU A 159 -3.73 10.46 -5.15
CA LEU A 159 -3.29 9.64 -4.01
C LEU A 159 -3.61 8.14 -4.16
N LEU A 160 -4.67 7.80 -4.92
CA LEU A 160 -5.05 6.41 -5.20
C LEU A 160 -4.37 5.84 -6.46
N PHE A 161 -3.89 6.69 -7.39
CA PHE A 161 -3.25 6.25 -8.63
C PHE A 161 -1.74 5.98 -8.52
N GLU A 162 -1.06 6.37 -7.44
CA GLU A 162 0.41 6.24 -7.34
C GLU A 162 0.94 4.87 -6.88
N ARG A 163 0.10 3.82 -6.89
CA ARG A 163 0.56 2.47 -6.51
C ARG A 163 0.06 1.46 -7.52
N ASP A 164 0.58 1.54 -8.75
CA ASP A 164 0.64 0.36 -9.60
C ASP A 164 1.30 -0.77 -8.79
N VAL A 165 0.59 -1.88 -8.64
CA VAL A 165 1.10 -3.02 -7.90
C VAL A 165 1.73 -3.99 -8.88
N GLU A 166 3.06 -4.08 -8.85
CA GLU A 166 3.81 -5.05 -9.65
C GLU A 166 3.80 -6.41 -8.96
N TRP A 167 3.27 -7.43 -9.65
CA TRP A 167 3.21 -8.80 -9.17
C TRP A 167 3.84 -9.77 -10.16
N THR A 168 4.57 -10.75 -9.63
CA THR A 168 5.03 -11.92 -10.41
C THR A 168 4.13 -13.11 -10.06
N LEU A 169 3.46 -13.69 -11.06
CA LEU A 169 2.55 -14.82 -10.90
C LEU A 169 3.10 -16.05 -11.61
N ALA A 170 3.25 -17.16 -10.88
CA ALA A 170 3.46 -18.47 -11.48
C ALA A 170 2.11 -19.11 -11.78
N VAL A 171 1.93 -19.53 -13.04
CA VAL A 171 0.69 -20.11 -13.56
C VAL A 171 0.97 -21.49 -14.12
N SER A 172 0.08 -22.43 -13.81
CA SER A 172 0.22 -23.84 -14.17
C SER A 172 0.20 -24.06 -15.69
N ASP A 173 -0.65 -23.33 -16.42
CA ASP A 173 -0.70 -23.36 -17.87
C ASP A 173 -1.27 -22.07 -18.48
N GLY A 174 -1.16 -21.95 -19.81
CA GLY A 174 -1.67 -20.80 -20.55
C GLY A 174 -3.20 -20.63 -20.48
N ARG A 175 -3.95 -21.70 -20.21
CA ARG A 175 -5.42 -21.62 -20.04
C ARG A 175 -5.77 -20.93 -18.73
N SER A 176 -5.10 -21.29 -17.65
CA SER A 176 -5.25 -20.73 -16.31
C SER A 176 -4.87 -19.24 -16.31
N LEU A 177 -3.77 -18.88 -16.98
CA LEU A 177 -3.40 -17.49 -17.20
C LEU A 177 -4.49 -16.73 -17.95
N SER A 178 -4.95 -17.27 -19.09
CA SER A 178 -5.99 -16.62 -19.89
C SER A 178 -7.31 -16.45 -19.13
N GLN A 179 -7.68 -17.41 -18.27
CA GLN A 179 -8.87 -17.32 -17.42
C GLN A 179 -8.71 -16.26 -16.33
N PHE A 180 -7.52 -16.16 -15.74
CA PHE A 180 -7.19 -15.12 -14.76
C PHE A 180 -7.23 -13.72 -15.39
N LEU A 181 -6.59 -13.51 -16.54
CA LEU A 181 -6.60 -12.23 -17.25
C LEU A 181 -8.01 -11.80 -17.65
N ARG A 182 -8.82 -12.70 -18.23
CA ARG A 182 -10.24 -12.42 -18.53
C ARG A 182 -11.04 -12.05 -17.29
N ARG A 183 -10.69 -12.59 -16.12
CA ARG A 183 -11.33 -12.23 -14.87
C ARG A 183 -10.97 -10.80 -14.48
N LEU A 184 -9.71 -10.40 -14.61
CA LEU A 184 -9.29 -9.02 -14.38
C LEU A 184 -10.04 -8.04 -15.32
N GLU A 185 -10.17 -8.38 -16.60
CA GLU A 185 -10.91 -7.58 -17.59
C GLU A 185 -12.39 -7.42 -17.22
N ARG A 186 -13.07 -8.52 -16.86
CA ARG A 186 -14.48 -8.50 -16.39
C ARG A 186 -14.64 -7.68 -15.11
N GLU A 187 -13.62 -7.66 -14.27
CA GLU A 187 -13.60 -6.86 -13.06
C GLU A 187 -13.16 -5.40 -13.30
N HIS A 188 -12.98 -4.97 -14.56
CA HIS A 188 -12.53 -3.64 -14.97
C HIS A 188 -11.19 -3.21 -14.34
N ILE A 189 -10.33 -4.18 -14.02
CA ILE A 189 -8.99 -3.94 -13.50
C ILE A 189 -8.06 -3.73 -14.70
N ARG A 190 -7.41 -2.56 -14.77
CA ARG A 190 -6.37 -2.29 -15.76
C ARG A 190 -5.10 -3.04 -15.36
N PHE A 191 -4.48 -3.74 -16.29
CA PHE A 191 -3.22 -4.45 -16.06
C PHE A 191 -2.32 -4.34 -17.29
N GLU A 192 -1.01 -4.48 -17.07
CA GLU A 192 -0.02 -4.59 -18.12
C GLU A 192 0.83 -5.84 -17.85
N ILE A 193 1.00 -6.70 -18.85
CA ILE A 193 1.92 -7.84 -18.74
C ILE A 193 3.33 -7.33 -19.05
N ARG A 194 4.13 -7.08 -18.01
CA ARG A 194 5.53 -6.65 -18.17
C ARG A 194 6.42 -7.75 -18.73
N ARG A 195 6.24 -9.00 -18.27
CA ARG A 195 7.03 -10.16 -18.68
C ARG A 195 6.21 -11.42 -18.60
N LEU A 196 6.26 -12.23 -19.66
CA LEU A 196 5.76 -13.60 -19.67
C LEU A 196 6.90 -14.54 -20.02
N SER A 197 7.23 -15.45 -19.11
CA SER A 197 8.23 -16.49 -19.35
C SER A 197 7.71 -17.81 -18.81
N LYS A 198 8.08 -18.92 -19.47
CA LYS A 198 7.95 -20.23 -18.85
C LYS A 198 8.79 -20.24 -17.59
N VAL A 199 8.22 -20.73 -16.48
CA VAL A 199 9.00 -21.02 -15.29
C VAL A 199 10.00 -22.09 -15.70
N VAL A 200 11.27 -21.71 -15.77
CA VAL A 200 12.37 -22.62 -16.10
C VAL A 200 12.45 -23.58 -14.93
N ASP A 201 12.05 -24.82 -15.17
CA ASP A 201 12.05 -25.86 -14.16
C ASP A 201 13.48 -26.08 -13.64
N ARG A 202 13.75 -25.53 -12.45
CA ARG A 202 15.04 -25.70 -11.76
C ARG A 202 15.19 -27.13 -11.24
N THR A 203 14.10 -27.92 -11.16
CA THR A 203 14.15 -29.32 -10.69
C THR A 203 14.88 -30.25 -11.67
N SER A 204 15.09 -29.81 -12.92
CA SER A 204 15.89 -30.57 -13.88
C SER A 204 17.36 -30.71 -13.45
N LEU A 205 17.91 -29.76 -12.68
CA LEU A 205 19.28 -29.81 -12.16
C LEU A 205 19.33 -30.53 -10.81
N THR A 206 20.31 -31.42 -10.63
CA THR A 206 20.54 -32.00 -9.30
C THR A 206 21.12 -30.96 -8.34
N PRO A 207 20.96 -31.09 -7.01
CA PRO A 207 21.53 -30.14 -6.05
C PRO A 207 23.04 -29.92 -6.25
N ARG A 208 23.77 -30.99 -6.61
CA ARG A 208 25.21 -30.89 -6.92
C ARG A 208 25.50 -30.10 -8.19
N GLN A 209 24.64 -30.19 -9.21
CA GLN A 209 24.77 -29.41 -10.44
C GLN A 209 24.52 -27.92 -10.19
N VAL A 210 23.50 -27.59 -9.39
CA VAL A 210 23.19 -26.22 -8.97
C VAL A 210 24.37 -25.61 -8.20
N GLN A 211 24.86 -26.32 -7.17
CA GLN A 211 25.99 -25.88 -6.36
C GLN A 211 27.22 -25.58 -7.22
N VAL A 212 27.55 -26.47 -8.17
CA VAL A 212 28.75 -26.35 -9.01
C VAL A 212 28.62 -25.19 -10.02
N ILE A 213 27.45 -25.01 -10.65
CA ILE A 213 27.21 -23.86 -11.54
C ILE A 213 27.28 -22.54 -10.77
N GLN A 214 26.62 -22.45 -9.61
CA GLN A 214 26.61 -21.24 -8.80
C GLN A 214 28.03 -20.87 -8.37
N TYR A 215 28.79 -21.85 -7.88
CA TYR A 215 30.19 -21.65 -7.49
C TYR A 215 31.06 -21.16 -8.66
N ALA A 216 30.85 -21.69 -9.87
CA ALA A 216 31.57 -21.24 -11.05
C ALA A 216 31.17 -19.82 -11.49
N LEU A 217 29.88 -19.45 -11.40
CA LEU A 217 29.39 -18.10 -11.66
C LEU A 217 29.98 -17.08 -10.68
N ASP A 218 29.91 -17.35 -9.39
CA ASP A 218 30.36 -16.44 -8.33
C ASP A 218 31.86 -16.12 -8.43
N ARG A 219 32.66 -17.08 -8.92
CA ARG A 219 34.09 -16.92 -9.13
C ARG A 219 34.46 -16.37 -10.52
N GLY A 220 33.47 -16.00 -11.32
CA GLY A 220 33.66 -15.38 -12.64
C GLY A 220 34.27 -16.33 -13.68
N TYR A 221 33.96 -17.62 -13.60
CA TYR A 221 34.40 -18.60 -14.61
C TYR A 221 33.77 -18.37 -15.98
N PHE A 222 32.54 -17.84 -15.99
CA PHE A 222 31.78 -17.53 -17.18
C PHE A 222 31.94 -16.07 -17.66
N ASP A 223 32.72 -15.26 -16.94
CA ASP A 223 32.95 -13.86 -17.28
C ASP A 223 33.86 -13.72 -18.52
N TYR A 224 33.79 -12.56 -19.17
CA TYR A 224 34.75 -12.14 -20.18
C TYR A 224 35.40 -10.80 -19.79
N PRO A 225 36.73 -10.75 -19.55
CA PRO A 225 37.66 -11.88 -19.48
C PRO A 225 37.39 -12.78 -18.25
N ARG A 226 37.69 -14.08 -18.35
CA ARG A 226 37.47 -15.04 -17.26
C ARG A 226 38.30 -14.65 -16.03
N LYS A 227 37.65 -14.58 -14.87
CA LYS A 227 38.30 -14.27 -13.58
C LYS A 227 38.90 -15.48 -12.90
N THR A 228 38.46 -16.69 -13.25
CA THR A 228 39.00 -17.94 -12.72
C THR A 228 39.10 -19.03 -13.80
N ALA A 229 39.94 -20.02 -13.54
CA ALA A 229 40.14 -21.17 -14.41
C ALA A 229 39.45 -22.43 -13.84
N LEU A 230 39.05 -23.33 -14.73
CA LEU A 230 38.43 -24.61 -14.35
C LEU A 230 39.32 -25.44 -13.41
N SER A 231 40.65 -25.37 -13.58
CA SER A 231 41.61 -26.03 -12.70
C SER A 231 41.65 -25.48 -11.28
N THR A 232 41.41 -24.17 -11.13
CA THR A 232 41.36 -23.51 -9.82
C THR A 232 40.09 -23.94 -9.10
N LEU A 233 38.94 -23.86 -9.76
CA LEU A 233 37.66 -24.32 -9.22
C LEU A 233 37.67 -25.80 -8.83
N ALA A 234 38.31 -26.66 -9.63
CA ALA A 234 38.42 -28.08 -9.33
C ALA A 234 39.18 -28.34 -8.02
N LYS A 235 40.30 -27.62 -7.81
CA LYS A 235 41.06 -27.68 -6.56
C LYS A 235 40.24 -27.19 -5.37
N GLU A 236 39.54 -26.06 -5.52
CA GLU A 236 38.72 -25.48 -4.46
C GLU A 236 37.54 -26.39 -4.05
N LEU A 237 36.95 -27.09 -5.02
CA LEU A 237 35.83 -28.03 -4.79
C LEU A 237 36.27 -29.44 -4.39
N GLY A 238 37.58 -29.71 -4.31
CA GLY A 238 38.13 -31.02 -3.95
C GLY A 238 37.81 -32.13 -4.95
N ILE A 239 37.61 -31.81 -6.23
CA ILE A 239 37.27 -32.78 -7.29
C ILE A 239 38.23 -32.68 -8.48
N SER A 240 38.26 -33.72 -9.31
CA SER A 240 39.10 -33.69 -10.52
C SER A 240 38.58 -32.66 -11.53
N LYS A 241 39.49 -32.12 -12.35
CA LYS A 241 39.15 -31.17 -13.42
C LYS A 241 38.16 -31.76 -14.44
N SER A 242 38.30 -33.07 -14.74
CA SER A 242 37.39 -33.79 -15.64
C SER A 242 36.00 -33.95 -15.02
N THR A 243 35.91 -34.32 -13.74
CA THR A 243 34.64 -34.42 -13.00
C THR A 243 33.92 -33.07 -12.96
N LEU A 244 34.63 -31.98 -12.65
CA LEU A 244 34.04 -30.64 -12.64
C LEU A 244 33.52 -30.24 -14.02
N GLY A 245 34.32 -30.48 -15.08
CA GLY A 245 33.91 -30.20 -16.46
C GLY A 245 32.67 -30.99 -16.90
N GLU A 246 32.55 -32.26 -16.49
CA GLU A 246 31.39 -33.08 -16.80
C GLU A 246 30.12 -32.60 -16.08
N ILE A 247 30.24 -32.23 -14.80
CA ILE A 247 29.12 -31.69 -14.02
C ILE A 247 28.64 -30.38 -14.64
N LEU A 248 29.55 -29.44 -14.93
CA LEU A 248 29.22 -28.17 -15.59
C LEU A 248 28.56 -28.39 -16.94
N ARG A 249 29.13 -29.23 -17.82
CA ARG A 249 28.55 -29.51 -19.14
C ARG A 249 27.14 -30.11 -19.06
N ARG A 250 26.90 -31.04 -18.14
CA ARG A 250 25.57 -31.65 -17.95
C ARG A 250 24.57 -30.63 -17.40
N ALA A 251 25.02 -29.79 -16.48
CA ALA A 251 24.20 -28.76 -15.88
C ALA A 251 23.87 -27.63 -16.89
N GLU A 252 24.86 -27.16 -17.66
CA GLU A 252 24.68 -26.21 -18.77
C GLU A 252 23.69 -26.76 -19.80
N LYS A 253 23.85 -28.02 -20.23
CA LYS A 253 22.93 -28.65 -21.19
C LYS A 253 21.49 -28.65 -20.68
N LYS A 254 21.26 -29.01 -19.41
CA LYS A 254 19.93 -29.02 -18.80
C LYS A 254 19.36 -27.61 -18.67
N ALA A 255 20.16 -26.65 -18.23
CA ALA A 255 19.77 -25.24 -18.12
C ALA A 255 19.38 -24.66 -19.49
N LEU A 256 20.19 -24.91 -20.52
CA LEU A 256 19.90 -24.49 -21.90
C LEU A 256 18.67 -25.20 -22.48
N ALA A 257 18.50 -26.50 -22.23
CA ALA A 257 17.31 -27.24 -22.67
C ALA A 257 16.03 -26.72 -22.01
N SER A 258 16.09 -26.34 -20.73
CA SER A 258 14.97 -25.74 -20.01
C SER A 258 14.64 -24.32 -20.52
N LEU A 259 15.67 -23.55 -20.92
CA LEU A 259 15.51 -22.21 -21.50
C LEU A 259 14.90 -22.22 -22.91
N TYR A 260 15.34 -23.16 -23.77
CA TYR A 260 14.93 -23.19 -25.19
C TYR A 260 13.82 -24.20 -25.50
N GLY A 261 13.43 -25.04 -24.54
CA GLY A 261 12.49 -26.13 -24.74
C GLY A 261 13.09 -27.21 -25.64
N SER A 262 13.32 -28.40 -25.11
CA SER A 262 13.64 -29.55 -25.95
C SER A 262 12.44 -29.84 -26.88
N ASN A 263 12.63 -29.61 -28.19
CA ASN A 263 11.79 -30.20 -29.22
C ASN A 263 11.87 -31.73 -29.07
N GLY A 264 10.78 -32.29 -28.55
CA GLY A 264 10.44 -33.71 -28.58
C GLY A 264 8.96 -33.81 -28.89
#